data_AF-A0A9D6PJ15-F1
#
_entry.id   AF-A0A9D6PJ15-F1
#
_cell.length_a   1.000
_cell.length_b   1.000
_cell.length_c   1.000
_cell.angle_alpha   90.00
_cell.angle_beta   90.00
_cell.angle_gamma   90.00
#
_symmetry.space_group_name_H-M   'P 1'
#
loop_
_entity.id
_entity.type
_entity.pdbx_description
1 polymer ?
#
loop_
_entity_poly.entity_id
_entity_poly.type
_entity_poly.pdbx_seq_one_letter_code
_entity_poly.pdbx_strand_id
1 'polypeptide(L)'
;MFYSALHHRLLATTLAVFCLFLIATIAAWKVTQQVVLQEANNRLYQDSSQVKNLVSQRLELYLLAAEGLTKSVEIGGNITASQWSSHIKSLGLTEKYPGVSSLSYSQKVETPGKTSFIIRYIEPLAGREKAIGFDLTSEENRRQALEKARDTGKVAAT
;
A
#
# COMPACT_ATOMS: atom_id res chain seq x y z
N MET A 1 -40.55 57.77 42.27
CA MET A 1 -40.98 56.93 41.12
C MET A 1 -40.05 56.97 39.90
N PHE A 2 -39.20 58.01 39.72
CA PHE A 2 -38.29 58.13 38.56
C PHE A 2 -37.02 57.23 38.61
N TYR A 3 -36.53 56.86 39.80
CA TYR A 3 -35.28 56.10 39.95
C TYR A 3 -35.37 54.64 39.45
N SER A 4 -36.53 53.98 39.52
CA SER A 4 -36.69 52.59 39.08
C SER A 4 -36.68 52.46 37.55
N ALA A 5 -37.24 53.42 36.83
CA ALA A 5 -37.31 53.40 35.36
C ALA A 5 -35.93 53.60 34.71
N LEU A 6 -35.07 54.44 35.30
CA LEU A 6 -33.71 54.65 34.82
C LEU A 6 -32.82 53.42 35.10
N HIS A 7 -32.94 52.83 36.28
CA HIS A 7 -32.22 51.62 36.66
C HIS A 7 -32.59 50.42 35.77
N HIS A 8 -33.86 50.25 35.43
CA HIS A 8 -34.29 49.20 34.49
C HIS A 8 -33.72 49.38 33.07
N ARG A 9 -33.59 50.62 32.58
CA ARG A 9 -32.99 50.89 31.27
C ARG A 9 -31.48 50.60 31.24
N LEU A 10 -30.76 50.96 32.30
CA LEU A 10 -29.32 50.68 32.43
C LEU A 10 -29.04 49.17 32.58
N LEU A 11 -29.87 48.45 33.33
CA LEU A 11 -29.80 46.99 33.41
C LEU A 11 -30.07 46.33 32.06
N ALA A 12 -31.05 46.83 31.29
CA ALA A 12 -31.37 46.27 29.98
C ALA A 12 -30.23 46.44 28.97
N THR A 13 -29.57 47.60 28.93
CA THR A 13 -28.45 47.84 28.00
C THR A 13 -27.21 47.03 28.37
N THR A 14 -26.87 46.96 29.66
CA THR A 14 -25.73 46.15 30.13
C THR A 14 -25.95 44.67 29.85
N LEU A 15 -27.17 44.17 30.07
CA LEU A 15 -27.53 42.78 29.77
C LEU A 15 -27.51 42.51 28.26
N ALA A 16 -27.96 43.44 27.43
CA ALA A 16 -27.88 43.32 25.97
C ALA A 16 -26.42 43.25 25.48
N VAL A 17 -25.54 44.11 26.00
CA VAL A 17 -24.11 44.10 25.68
C VAL A 17 -23.47 42.78 26.14
N PHE A 18 -23.77 42.32 27.35
CA PHE A 18 -23.30 41.04 27.85
C PHE A 18 -23.75 39.87 26.97
N CYS A 19 -25.03 39.81 26.60
CA CYS A 19 -25.56 38.79 25.69
C CYS A 19 -24.88 38.84 24.31
N LEU A 20 -24.59 40.03 23.78
CA LEU A 20 -23.88 40.19 22.50
C LEU A 20 -22.47 39.57 22.57
N PHE A 21 -21.70 39.88 23.63
CA PHE A 21 -20.39 39.27 23.82
C PHE A 21 -20.47 37.77 24.02
N LEU A 22 -21.44 37.28 24.80
CA LEU A 22 -21.66 35.85 25.01
C LEU A 22 -21.95 35.13 23.69
N ILE A 23 -22.83 35.68 22.85
CA ILE A 23 -23.14 35.14 21.52
C ILE A 23 -21.88 35.14 20.65
N ALA A 24 -21.11 36.22 20.64
CA ALA A 24 -19.86 36.30 19.88
C ALA A 24 -18.84 35.25 20.33
N THR A 25 -18.69 35.04 21.65
CA THR A 25 -17.80 34.00 22.20
C THR A 25 -18.26 32.59 21.81
N ILE A 26 -19.56 32.29 21.91
CA ILE A 26 -20.10 30.98 21.52
C ILE A 26 -19.93 30.75 20.02
N ALA A 27 -20.17 31.78 19.19
CA ALA A 27 -19.99 31.70 17.75
C ALA A 27 -18.52 31.45 17.40
N ALA A 28 -17.60 32.21 17.99
CA ALA A 28 -16.17 32.02 17.81
C ALA A 28 -15.73 30.60 18.21
N TRP A 29 -16.18 30.12 19.38
CA TRP A 29 -15.87 28.76 19.83
C TRP A 29 -16.37 27.68 18.87
N LYS A 30 -17.61 27.79 18.36
CA LYS A 30 -18.15 26.85 17.38
C LYS A 30 -17.35 26.84 16.08
N VAL A 31 -16.97 28.01 15.58
CA VAL A 31 -16.13 28.12 14.38
C VAL A 31 -14.77 27.47 14.62
N THR A 32 -14.11 27.76 15.75
CA THR A 32 -12.82 27.14 16.10
C THR A 32 -12.93 25.62 16.20
N GLN A 33 -13.98 25.09 16.84
CA GLN A 33 -14.20 23.64 16.94
C GLN A 33 -14.39 23.00 15.56
N GLN A 34 -15.15 23.64 14.66
CA GLN A 34 -15.35 23.15 13.30
C GLN A 34 -14.05 23.12 12.51
N VAL A 35 -13.24 24.18 12.58
CA VAL A 35 -11.95 24.26 11.90
C VAL A 35 -11.00 23.17 12.40
N VAL A 36 -10.89 22.96 13.71
CA VAL A 36 -10.02 21.92 14.30
C VAL A 36 -10.45 20.52 13.86
N LEU A 37 -11.75 20.21 13.87
CA LEU A 37 -12.25 18.91 13.43
C LEU A 37 -12.08 18.68 11.93
N GLN A 38 -12.30 19.71 11.12
CA GLN A 38 -12.10 19.64 9.68
C GLN A 38 -10.63 19.46 9.33
N GLU A 39 -9.74 20.17 10.03
CA GLU A 39 -8.29 20.01 9.87
C GLU A 39 -7.82 18.61 10.26
N ALA A 40 -8.35 18.03 11.36
CA ALA A 40 -8.04 16.66 11.75
C ALA A 40 -8.45 15.63 10.67
N ASN A 41 -9.65 15.78 10.08
CA ASN A 41 -10.11 14.92 8.99
C ASN A 41 -9.30 15.11 7.71
N ASN A 42 -8.96 16.35 7.36
CA ASN A 42 -8.16 16.65 6.18
C ASN A 42 -6.75 16.08 6.30
N ARG A 43 -6.11 16.21 7.47
CA ARG A 43 -4.79 15.61 7.75
C ARG A 43 -4.86 14.09 7.65
N LEU A 44 -5.86 13.46 8.27
CA LEU A 44 -6.06 12.01 8.17
C LEU A 44 -6.23 11.54 6.71
N TYR A 45 -7.02 12.26 5.91
CA TYR A 45 -7.22 11.95 4.50
C TYR A 45 -5.94 12.13 3.69
N GLN A 46 -5.18 13.21 3.95
CA GLN A 46 -3.89 13.47 3.32
C GLN A 46 -2.88 12.36 3.64
N ASP A 47 -2.70 12.02 4.91
CA ASP A 47 -1.78 10.97 5.34
C ASP A 47 -2.15 9.62 4.71
N SER A 48 -3.44 9.28 4.70
CA SER A 48 -3.93 8.05 4.07
C SER A 48 -3.67 8.04 2.56
N SER A 49 -3.84 9.18 1.88
CA SER A 49 -3.58 9.30 0.44
C SER A 49 -2.08 9.18 0.11
N GLN A 50 -1.22 9.73 0.97
CA GLN A 50 0.23 9.61 0.82
C GLN A 50 0.69 8.16 1.00
N VAL A 51 0.23 7.49 2.06
CA VAL A 51 0.53 6.06 2.27
C VAL A 51 0.06 5.22 1.10
N LYS A 52 -1.17 5.46 0.61
CA LYS A 52 -1.68 4.79 -0.59
C LYS A 52 -0.77 5.00 -1.79
N ASN A 53 -0.39 6.24 -2.08
CA ASN A 53 0.45 6.57 -3.23
C ASN A 53 1.84 5.93 -3.12
N LEU A 54 2.44 5.95 -1.93
CA LEU A 54 3.75 5.31 -1.68
C LEU A 54 3.68 3.80 -1.91
N VAL A 55 2.62 3.14 -1.43
CA VAL A 55 2.42 1.71 -1.66
C VAL A 55 2.20 1.44 -3.15
N SER A 56 1.36 2.22 -3.83
CA SER A 56 1.10 2.07 -5.27
C SER A 56 2.37 2.23 -6.11
N GLN A 57 3.15 3.30 -5.90
CA GLN A 57 4.42 3.53 -6.61
C GLN A 57 5.40 2.38 -6.39
N ARG A 58 5.51 1.89 -5.15
CA ARG A 58 6.39 0.78 -4.82
C ARG A 58 5.93 -0.52 -5.47
N LEU A 59 4.63 -0.79 -5.52
CA LEU A 59 4.07 -1.94 -6.22
C LEU A 59 4.33 -1.85 -7.72
N GLU A 60 4.15 -0.69 -8.35
CA GLU A 60 4.45 -0.50 -9.77
C GLU A 60 5.92 -0.81 -10.09
N LEU A 61 6.85 -0.39 -9.24
CA LEU A 61 8.27 -0.73 -9.39
C LEU A 61 8.51 -2.24 -9.29
N TYR A 62 7.77 -2.95 -8.42
CA TYR A 62 7.85 -4.39 -8.31
C TYR A 62 7.30 -5.11 -9.54
N LEU A 63 6.18 -4.62 -10.08
CA LEU A 63 5.61 -5.14 -11.33
C LEU A 63 6.58 -4.95 -12.49
N LEU A 64 7.15 -3.75 -12.64
CA LEU A 64 8.13 -3.46 -13.69
C LEU A 64 9.37 -4.34 -13.60
N ALA A 65 9.88 -4.57 -12.38
CA ALA A 65 11.01 -5.47 -12.16
C ALA A 65 10.65 -6.91 -12.54
N ALA A 66 9.46 -7.39 -12.14
CA ALA A 66 8.97 -8.73 -12.49
C ALA A 66 8.79 -8.90 -14.01
N GLU A 67 8.25 -7.90 -14.70
CA GLU A 67 8.13 -7.90 -16.17
C GLU A 67 9.49 -7.87 -16.88
N GLY A 68 10.47 -7.15 -16.33
CA GLY A 68 11.85 -7.18 -16.83
C GLY A 68 12.49 -8.58 -16.70
N LEU A 69 12.22 -9.27 -15.58
CA LEU A 69 12.66 -10.64 -15.35
C LEU A 69 12.05 -11.62 -16.34
N THR A 70 10.75 -11.55 -16.60
CA THR A 70 10.07 -12.48 -17.53
C THR A 70 10.60 -12.34 -18.95
N LYS A 71 10.73 -11.11 -19.45
CA LYS A 71 11.29 -10.85 -20.80
C LYS A 71 12.72 -11.35 -20.96
N SER A 72 13.54 -11.23 -19.91
CA SER A 72 14.93 -11.71 -19.95
C SER A 72 15.02 -13.24 -20.07
N VAL A 73 14.06 -13.96 -19.48
CA VAL A 73 13.99 -15.43 -19.55
C VAL A 73 13.48 -15.89 -20.92
N GLU A 74 12.50 -15.20 -21.53
CA GLU A 74 11.96 -15.55 -22.85
C GLU A 74 13.02 -15.54 -23.97
N ILE A 75 13.96 -14.60 -23.91
CA ILE A 75 14.99 -14.42 -24.95
C ILE A 75 16.09 -15.51 -24.87
N GLY A 76 16.35 -16.06 -23.67
CA GLY A 76 17.49 -16.95 -23.41
C GLY A 76 17.18 -18.45 -23.43
N GLY A 77 15.91 -18.86 -23.47
CA GLY A 77 15.51 -20.26 -23.36
C GLY A 77 15.74 -20.84 -21.95
N ASN A 78 16.62 -21.83 -21.81
CA ASN A 78 16.91 -22.49 -20.52
C ASN A 78 17.89 -21.67 -19.68
N ILE A 79 17.38 -20.89 -18.73
CA ILE A 79 18.20 -20.13 -17.78
C ILE A 79 18.95 -21.05 -16.82
N THR A 80 20.26 -20.85 -16.69
CA THR A 80 21.08 -21.56 -15.70
C THR A 80 21.01 -20.88 -14.33
N ALA A 81 21.37 -21.61 -13.27
CA ALA A 81 21.43 -21.07 -11.92
C ALA A 81 22.36 -19.84 -11.82
N SER A 82 23.50 -19.86 -12.52
CA SER A 82 24.46 -18.74 -12.51
C SER A 82 23.94 -17.51 -13.24
N GLN A 83 23.25 -17.71 -14.38
CA GLN A 83 22.58 -16.63 -15.11
C GLN A 83 21.48 -16.00 -14.26
N TRP A 84 20.64 -16.82 -13.61
CA TRP A 84 19.61 -16.35 -12.69
C TRP A 84 20.23 -15.53 -11.55
N SER A 85 21.21 -16.08 -10.83
CA SER A 85 21.87 -15.40 -9.71
C SER A 85 22.50 -14.07 -10.12
N SER A 86 23.22 -14.05 -11.25
CA SER A 86 23.85 -12.84 -11.79
C SER A 86 22.82 -11.76 -12.12
N HIS A 87 21.72 -12.16 -12.76
CA HIS A 87 20.64 -11.24 -13.14
C HIS A 87 19.88 -10.69 -11.92
N ILE A 88 19.57 -11.51 -10.91
CA ILE A 88 18.94 -11.01 -9.68
C ILE A 88 19.88 -10.07 -8.91
N LYS A 89 21.18 -10.38 -8.84
CA LYS A 89 22.18 -9.53 -8.19
C LYS A 89 22.35 -8.19 -8.89
N SER A 90 22.36 -8.15 -10.22
CA SER A 90 22.51 -6.90 -10.96
C SER A 90 21.33 -5.94 -10.78
N LEU A 91 20.13 -6.46 -10.52
CA LEU A 91 18.96 -5.63 -10.23
C LEU A 91 19.00 -5.02 -8.82
N GLY A 92 19.82 -5.55 -7.91
CA GLY A 92 19.98 -5.03 -6.55
C GLY A 92 18.68 -4.99 -5.74
N LEU A 93 17.69 -5.82 -6.08
CA LEU A 93 16.31 -5.67 -5.58
C LEU A 93 16.20 -5.89 -4.07
N THR A 94 16.96 -6.84 -3.53
CA THR A 94 16.95 -7.14 -2.09
C THR A 94 17.52 -6.00 -1.26
N GLU A 95 18.51 -5.27 -1.78
CA GLU A 95 19.14 -4.14 -1.09
C GLU A 95 18.35 -2.84 -1.30
N LYS A 96 17.93 -2.59 -2.53
CA LYS A 96 17.18 -1.37 -2.91
C LYS A 96 15.73 -1.40 -2.42
N TYR A 97 15.16 -2.59 -2.21
CA TYR A 97 13.75 -2.77 -1.88
C TYR A 97 13.49 -3.86 -0.82
N PRO A 98 13.62 -3.55 0.48
CA PRO A 98 13.55 -4.53 1.58
C PRO A 98 12.17 -5.21 1.80
N GLY A 99 11.20 -4.95 0.91
CA GLY A 99 9.86 -5.57 0.94
C GLY A 99 9.76 -6.82 0.08
N VAL A 100 10.71 -7.04 -0.84
CA VAL A 100 10.82 -8.29 -1.60
C VAL A 100 11.75 -9.21 -0.83
N SER A 101 11.18 -10.26 -0.24
CA SER A 101 11.95 -11.19 0.60
C SER A 101 12.72 -12.23 -0.21
N SER A 102 12.19 -12.61 -1.38
CA SER A 102 12.85 -13.51 -2.32
C SER A 102 12.26 -13.42 -3.71
N LEU A 103 13.07 -13.79 -4.70
CA LEU A 103 12.65 -13.97 -6.10
C LEU A 103 12.98 -15.39 -6.55
N SER A 104 12.02 -16.05 -7.17
CA SER A 104 12.14 -17.44 -7.59
C SER A 104 11.75 -17.65 -9.05
N TYR A 105 12.54 -18.45 -9.75
CA TYR A 105 12.19 -18.97 -11.07
C TYR A 105 11.56 -20.36 -10.90
N SER A 106 10.36 -20.52 -11.46
CA SER A 106 9.62 -21.78 -11.42
C SER A 106 9.43 -22.34 -12.83
N GLN A 107 9.77 -23.60 -13.00
CA GLN A 107 9.69 -24.28 -14.29
C GLN A 107 8.38 -25.07 -14.39
N LYS A 108 7.71 -24.95 -15.53
CA LYS A 108 6.55 -25.79 -15.87
C LYS A 108 7.03 -27.23 -16.10
N VAL A 109 6.41 -28.17 -15.41
CA VAL A 109 6.63 -29.60 -15.56
C VAL A 109 5.29 -30.24 -15.90
N GLU A 110 5.22 -30.89 -17.06
CA GLU A 110 4.04 -31.64 -17.48
C GLU A 110 4.22 -33.12 -17.12
N THR A 111 3.23 -33.66 -16.42
CA THR A 111 3.10 -35.09 -16.11
C THR A 111 1.73 -35.55 -16.61
N PRO A 112 1.54 -36.85 -16.91
CA PRO A 112 0.24 -37.34 -17.38
C PRO A 112 -0.90 -36.92 -16.43
N GLY A 113 -1.77 -36.04 -16.91
CA GLY A 113 -2.93 -35.52 -16.16
C GLY A 113 -2.66 -34.37 -15.18
N LYS A 114 -1.42 -33.85 -15.05
CA LYS A 114 -1.12 -32.73 -14.15
C LYS A 114 -0.02 -31.82 -14.70
N THR A 115 -0.30 -30.51 -14.73
CA THR A 115 0.71 -29.46 -14.90
C THR A 115 1.16 -28.98 -13.52
N SER A 116 2.46 -29.02 -13.26
CA SER A 116 3.05 -28.51 -12.00
C SER A 116 4.03 -27.39 -12.30
N PHE A 117 4.19 -26.45 -11.36
CA PHE A 117 5.18 -25.37 -11.45
C PHE A 117 6.14 -25.50 -10.28
N ILE A 118 7.35 -25.97 -10.58
CA ILE A 118 8.33 -26.34 -9.56
C ILE A 118 9.38 -25.25 -9.44
N ILE A 119 9.64 -24.76 -8.22
CA ILE A 119 10.72 -23.79 -7.98
C ILE A 119 12.06 -24.44 -8.33
N ARG A 120 12.77 -23.86 -9.30
CA ARG A 120 14.09 -24.33 -9.74
C ARG A 120 15.22 -23.51 -9.14
N TYR A 121 15.04 -22.19 -9.06
CA TYR A 121 16.00 -21.26 -8.48
C TYR A 121 15.29 -20.28 -7.55
N ILE A 122 15.95 -19.90 -6.46
CA ILE A 122 15.47 -18.89 -5.52
C ILE A 122 16.64 -18.05 -5.01
N GLU A 123 16.44 -16.74 -4.91
CA GLU A 123 17.43 -15.81 -4.38
C GLU A 123 16.79 -14.87 -3.34
N PRO A 124 17.47 -14.58 -2.20
CA PRO A 124 18.72 -15.20 -1.78
C PRO A 124 18.53 -16.67 -1.40
N LEU A 125 19.46 -17.54 -1.82
CA LEU A 125 19.37 -18.99 -1.52
C LEU A 125 19.54 -19.31 -0.03
N ALA A 126 20.43 -18.59 0.67
CA ALA A 126 20.74 -18.87 2.06
C ALA A 126 19.50 -18.83 2.95
N GLY A 127 19.22 -19.95 3.63
CA GLY A 127 18.03 -20.13 4.48
C GLY A 127 16.73 -20.43 3.72
N ARG A 128 16.79 -20.63 2.39
CA ARG A 128 15.65 -20.95 1.51
C ARG A 128 15.88 -22.20 0.66
N GLU A 129 16.84 -23.03 1.03
CA GLU A 129 17.23 -24.23 0.28
C GLU A 129 16.06 -25.20 0.11
N LYS A 130 15.18 -25.30 1.12
CA LYS A 130 13.98 -26.14 1.10
C LYS A 130 12.91 -25.71 0.09
N ALA A 131 12.98 -24.48 -0.43
CA ALA A 131 12.02 -24.01 -1.43
C ALA A 131 12.31 -24.61 -2.82
N ILE A 132 13.54 -25.04 -3.08
CA ILE A 132 13.88 -25.69 -4.36
C ILE A 132 13.16 -27.04 -4.44
N GLY A 133 12.50 -27.29 -5.57
CA GLY A 133 11.69 -28.50 -5.78
C GLY A 133 10.26 -28.39 -5.26
N PHE A 134 9.90 -27.30 -4.58
CA PHE A 134 8.54 -27.07 -4.11
C PHE A 134 7.58 -26.80 -5.28
N ASP A 135 6.43 -27.48 -5.29
CA ASP A 135 5.37 -27.32 -6.29
C ASP A 135 4.42 -26.20 -5.89
N LEU A 136 4.49 -25.07 -6.59
CA LEU A 136 3.61 -23.92 -6.35
C LEU A 136 2.14 -24.21 -6.65
N THR A 137 1.83 -25.23 -7.46
CA THR A 137 0.45 -25.61 -7.76
C THR A 137 -0.20 -26.43 -6.66
N SER A 138 0.56 -26.88 -5.67
CA SER A 138 0.03 -27.66 -4.53
C SER A 138 -0.82 -26.82 -3.57
N GLU A 139 -0.65 -25.49 -3.57
CA GLU A 139 -1.45 -24.56 -2.78
C GLU A 139 -2.46 -23.82 -3.67
N GLU A 140 -3.73 -23.81 -3.27
CA GLU A 140 -4.83 -23.26 -4.06
C GLU A 140 -4.63 -21.80 -4.48
N ASN A 141 -4.32 -20.92 -3.52
CA ASN A 141 -4.15 -19.49 -3.78
C ASN A 141 -3.00 -19.23 -4.75
N ARG A 142 -1.87 -19.93 -4.57
CA ARG A 142 -0.69 -19.80 -5.45
C ARG A 142 -0.99 -20.35 -6.85
N ARG A 143 -1.71 -21.47 -6.94
CA ARG A 143 -2.14 -22.06 -8.19
C ARG A 143 -3.01 -21.10 -9.00
N GLN A 144 -4.01 -20.48 -8.37
CA GLN A 144 -4.88 -19.50 -9.05
C GLN A 144 -4.10 -18.28 -9.55
N ALA A 145 -3.19 -17.74 -8.74
CA ALA A 145 -2.34 -16.62 -9.16
C ALA A 145 -1.44 -17.02 -10.35
N LEU A 146 -0.83 -18.21 -10.32
CA LEU A 146 -0.01 -18.73 -11.41
C LEU A 146 -0.80 -18.99 -12.70
N GLU A 147 -1.97 -19.62 -12.60
CA GLU A 147 -2.86 -19.86 -13.74
C GLU A 147 -3.29 -18.54 -14.37
N LYS A 148 -3.70 -17.56 -13.55
CA LYS A 148 -4.02 -16.21 -14.03
C LYS A 148 -2.82 -15.54 -14.70
N ALA A 149 -1.62 -15.62 -14.12
CA ALA A 149 -0.43 -15.01 -14.71
C ALA A 149 -0.05 -15.67 -16.04
N ARG A 150 -0.12 -17.01 -16.11
CA ARG A 150 0.12 -17.80 -17.33
C ARG A 150 -0.86 -17.44 -18.44
N ASP A 151 -2.15 -17.39 -18.11
CA ASP A 151 -3.21 -17.21 -19.11
C ASP A 151 -3.33 -15.76 -19.60
N THR A 152 -2.99 -14.79 -18.75
CA THR A 152 -3.06 -13.36 -19.09
C THR A 152 -1.74 -12.76 -19.56
N GLY A 153 -0.61 -13.42 -19.31
CA GLY A 153 0.73 -12.87 -19.50
C GLY A 153 1.05 -11.67 -18.59
N LYS A 154 0.21 -11.39 -17.59
CA LYS A 154 0.38 -10.28 -16.64
C LYS A 154 0.77 -10.79 -15.27
N VAL A 155 1.42 -9.93 -14.48
CA VAL A 155 1.72 -10.24 -13.08
C VAL A 155 0.41 -10.44 -12.30
N ALA A 156 0.36 -11.47 -11.46
CA ALA A 156 -0.74 -11.75 -10.55
C ALA A 156 -0.22 -11.99 -9.13
N ALA A 157 -1.04 -11.65 -8.14
CA ALA A 157 -0.77 -11.84 -6.72
C ALA A 157 -1.86 -12.74 -6.09
N THR A 158 -1.50 -13.38 -4.98
CA THR A 158 -2.41 -14.17 -4.13
C THR A 158 -3.24 -13.29 -3.21
#